data_AF-A0A8X7RAV5-F1
#
_entry.id   AF-A0A8X7RAV5-F1
#
_cell.length_a   1.000
_cell.length_b   1.000
_cell.length_c   1.000
_cell.angle_alpha   90.00
_cell.angle_beta   90.00
_cell.angle_gamma   90.00
#
_symmetry.space_group_name_H-M   'P 1'
#
loop_
_entity.id
_entity.type
_entity.pdbx_description
1 polymer ?
#
loop_
_entity_poly.entity_id
_entity_poly.type
_entity_poly.pdbx_seq_one_letter_code
_entity_poly.pdbx_strand_id
1 'polypeptide(L)'
;MASVPGKDTVLWSDEQTRFVLQLRIEEELKGNMRNKVLNETARLTVADKFYDTYGVRHPWIKFRNKFNSCKKQYRAMKRLTHNRTGLGYHPDGSIDMSDDWWEQCCKEWPGARKYKDKPVPNTYLIEHIFSGVHVSEAEGWSAQQGENELANMEVENDDVASEARQTNPPAIQINPEPDASSSSNEQTAEVMRSSLQSRDEILSHKNQLIESHPDLSCSQLKAMRVLHSLSSIKMWSPLYKAAMKHLKEAATNRQTFLSYEDDENKIIYLEEETGQSRYA
;
A
#
# COMPACT_ATOMS: atom_id res chain seq x y z
N MET A 1 -17.06 44.96 -11.04
CA MET A 1 -15.73 44.48 -10.64
C MET A 1 -15.82 42.98 -10.43
N ALA A 2 -15.31 42.19 -11.37
CA ALA A 2 -15.29 40.74 -11.26
C ALA A 2 -14.13 40.36 -10.33
N SER A 3 -14.47 39.75 -9.19
CA SER A 3 -13.49 39.23 -8.23
C SER A 3 -12.73 38.09 -8.90
N VAL A 4 -11.42 38.27 -9.07
CA VAL A 4 -10.50 37.19 -9.44
C VAL A 4 -10.65 36.09 -8.37
N PRO A 5 -10.97 34.83 -8.74
CA PRO A 5 -11.00 33.76 -7.77
C PRO A 5 -9.56 33.52 -7.31
N GLY A 6 -9.26 33.96 -6.09
CA GLY A 6 -8.01 33.62 -5.42
C GLY A 6 -7.88 32.10 -5.41
N LYS A 7 -6.70 31.59 -5.78
CA LYS A 7 -6.32 30.20 -5.59
C LYS A 7 -6.33 29.93 -4.08
N ASP A 8 -7.49 29.58 -3.52
CA ASP A 8 -7.67 29.21 -2.11
C ASP A 8 -6.83 27.96 -1.84
N THR A 9 -5.56 28.18 -1.53
CA THR A 9 -4.59 27.11 -1.35
C THR A 9 -4.72 26.68 0.10
N VAL A 10 -5.39 25.54 0.31
CA VAL A 10 -5.49 24.95 1.66
C VAL A 10 -4.08 24.49 2.06
N LEU A 11 -3.57 25.05 3.15
CA LEU A 11 -2.34 24.58 3.79
C LEU A 11 -2.71 23.37 4.65
N TRP A 12 -2.28 22.19 4.23
CA TRP A 12 -2.50 20.95 4.95
C TRP A 12 -1.32 20.69 5.89
N SER A 13 -1.59 20.50 7.18
CA SER A 13 -0.56 20.00 8.10
C SER A 13 -0.22 18.54 7.79
N ASP A 14 0.92 18.07 8.30
CA ASP A 14 1.34 16.67 8.14
C ASP A 14 0.36 15.71 8.83
N GLU A 15 -0.23 16.14 9.96
CA GLU A 15 -1.27 15.42 10.68
C GLU A 15 -2.59 15.36 9.91
N GLN A 16 -3.05 16.48 9.36
CA GLN A 16 -4.23 16.49 8.50
C GLN A 16 -4.03 15.62 7.27
N THR A 17 -2.83 15.65 6.68
CA THR A 17 -2.43 14.80 5.57
C THR A 17 -2.47 13.32 5.96
N ARG A 18 -1.87 12.96 7.10
CA ARG A 18 -1.87 11.60 7.64
C ARG A 18 -3.30 11.09 7.80
N PHE A 19 -4.16 11.90 8.42
CA PHE A 19 -5.55 11.56 8.68
C PHE A 19 -6.34 11.30 7.39
N VAL A 20 -6.26 12.18 6.39
CA VAL A 20 -7.00 11.94 5.13
C VAL A 20 -6.48 10.74 4.34
N LEU A 21 -5.18 10.43 4.44
CA LEU A 21 -4.62 9.22 3.84
C LEU A 21 -5.12 7.95 4.57
N GLN A 22 -5.18 7.97 5.91
CA GLN A 22 -5.77 6.86 6.68
C GLN A 22 -7.24 6.64 6.35
N LEU A 23 -8.04 7.72 6.27
CA LEU A 23 -9.45 7.61 5.86
C LEU A 23 -9.59 7.00 4.47
N ARG A 24 -8.72 7.35 3.53
CA ARG A 24 -8.74 6.72 2.20
C ARG A 24 -8.51 5.21 2.28
N ILE A 25 -7.56 4.76 3.11
CA ILE A 25 -7.28 3.33 3.30
C ILE A 25 -8.47 2.64 3.96
N GLU A 26 -9.09 3.25 4.98
CA GLU A 26 -10.30 2.69 5.60
C GLU A 26 -11.45 2.51 4.61
N GLU A 27 -11.69 3.49 3.74
CA GLU A 27 -12.73 3.40 2.72
C GLU A 27 -12.41 2.38 1.62
N GLU A 28 -11.12 2.19 1.31
CA GLU A 28 -10.65 1.13 0.42
C GLU A 28 -10.89 -0.26 1.04
N LEU A 29 -10.59 -0.45 2.32
CA LEU A 29 -10.85 -1.70 3.05
C LEU A 29 -12.35 -2.04 3.18
N LYS A 30 -13.23 -1.02 3.18
CA LYS A 30 -14.68 -1.21 3.16
C LYS A 30 -15.23 -1.57 1.78
N GLY A 31 -14.41 -1.56 0.73
CA GLY A 31 -14.85 -1.79 -0.65
C GLY A 31 -15.57 -0.60 -1.28
N ASN A 32 -15.46 0.61 -0.71
CA ASN A 32 -16.12 1.81 -1.25
C ASN A 32 -15.36 2.45 -2.43
N MET A 33 -14.63 1.63 -3.18
CA MET A 33 -13.79 2.01 -4.31
C MET A 33 -14.30 1.34 -5.58
N ARG A 34 -14.50 2.12 -6.65
CA ARG A 34 -14.76 1.62 -8.00
C ARG A 34 -13.67 2.13 -8.93
N ASN A 35 -12.97 1.25 -9.63
CA ASN A 35 -11.85 1.60 -10.53
C ASN A 35 -10.81 2.51 -9.86
N LYS A 36 -10.43 2.22 -8.60
CA LYS A 36 -9.51 3.04 -7.79
C LYS A 36 -10.00 4.47 -7.48
N VAL A 37 -11.30 4.74 -7.65
CA VAL A 37 -11.95 6.01 -7.32
C VAL A 37 -12.96 5.82 -6.19
N LEU A 38 -12.90 6.67 -5.17
CA LEU A 38 -13.86 6.68 -4.07
C LEU A 38 -15.26 6.98 -4.61
N ASN A 39 -16.24 6.14 -4.24
CA ASN A 39 -17.65 6.38 -4.52
C ASN A 39 -18.17 7.59 -3.72
N GLU A 40 -19.36 8.09 -4.04
CA GLU A 40 -19.88 9.33 -3.44
C GLU A 40 -20.07 9.19 -1.91
N THR A 41 -20.51 8.03 -1.43
CA THR A 41 -20.66 7.73 0.00
C THR A 41 -19.33 7.83 0.74
N ALA A 42 -18.24 7.31 0.18
CA ALA A 42 -16.91 7.41 0.77
C ALA A 42 -16.41 8.86 0.77
N ARG A 43 -16.68 9.64 -0.29
CA ARG A 43 -16.30 11.07 -0.34
C ARG A 43 -16.97 11.87 0.77
N LEU A 44 -18.27 11.65 0.96
CA LEU A 44 -19.03 12.25 2.05
C LEU A 44 -18.48 11.82 3.41
N THR A 45 -18.24 10.51 3.60
CA THR A 45 -17.66 9.96 4.84
C THR A 45 -16.30 10.58 5.16
N VAL A 46 -15.41 10.72 4.17
CA VAL A 46 -14.11 11.37 4.37
C VAL A 46 -14.27 12.83 4.75
N ALA A 47 -15.17 13.57 4.08
CA ALA A 47 -15.40 14.99 4.36
C ALA A 47 -16.01 15.21 5.75
N ASP A 48 -17.00 14.39 6.15
CA ASP A 48 -17.66 14.51 7.44
C ASP A 48 -16.73 14.11 8.59
N LYS A 49 -16.01 12.98 8.48
CA LYS A 49 -15.01 12.61 9.50
C LYS A 49 -13.92 13.68 9.65
N PHE A 50 -13.49 14.30 8.54
CA PHE A 50 -12.52 15.40 8.59
C PHE A 50 -13.09 16.62 9.33
N TYR A 51 -14.34 16.98 9.04
CA TYR A 51 -15.03 18.05 9.76
C TYR A 51 -15.19 17.73 11.25
N ASP A 52 -15.58 16.51 11.61
CA ASP A 52 -15.76 16.10 13.00
C ASP A 52 -14.45 16.18 13.79
N THR A 53 -13.32 15.92 13.12
CA THR A 53 -11.99 15.91 13.75
C THR A 53 -11.38 17.31 13.86
N TYR A 54 -11.48 18.13 12.80
CA TYR A 54 -10.77 19.40 12.71
C TYR A 54 -11.68 20.63 12.74
N GLY A 55 -13.00 20.45 12.74
CA GLY A 55 -13.99 21.53 12.72
C GLY A 55 -14.08 22.31 11.41
N VAL A 56 -13.36 21.90 10.36
CA VAL A 56 -13.26 22.62 9.09
C VAL A 56 -13.88 21.80 7.96
N ARG A 57 -14.88 22.36 7.27
CA ARG A 57 -15.43 21.77 6.04
C ARG A 57 -14.60 22.17 4.83
N HIS A 58 -14.26 21.18 4.03
CA HIS A 58 -13.63 21.38 2.73
C HIS A 58 -14.48 20.73 1.63
N PRO A 59 -14.59 21.34 0.45
CA PRO A 59 -15.21 20.67 -0.69
C PRO A 59 -14.32 19.51 -1.16
N TRP A 60 -14.94 18.46 -1.70
CA TRP A 60 -14.24 17.23 -2.14
C TRP A 60 -13.01 17.50 -3.02
N ILE A 61 -13.07 18.55 -3.86
CA ILE A 61 -11.97 18.96 -4.73
C ILE A 61 -10.66 19.22 -3.98
N LYS A 62 -10.71 19.71 -2.72
CA LYS A 62 -9.50 19.94 -1.91
C LYS A 62 -8.84 18.63 -1.50
N PHE A 63 -9.63 17.63 -1.10
CA PHE A 63 -9.15 16.28 -0.78
C PHE A 63 -8.58 15.59 -2.02
N ARG A 64 -9.29 15.66 -3.16
CA ARG A 64 -8.80 15.15 -4.44
C ARG A 64 -7.45 15.76 -4.82
N ASN A 65 -7.32 17.08 -4.72
CA ASN A 65 -6.07 17.78 -5.00
C ASN A 65 -4.96 17.34 -4.05
N LYS A 66 -5.29 17.11 -2.77
CA LYS A 66 -4.33 16.59 -1.80
C LYS A 66 -3.85 15.18 -2.17
N PHE A 67 -4.75 14.26 -2.52
CA PHE A 67 -4.36 12.92 -2.99
C PHE A 67 -3.50 12.97 -4.25
N ASN A 68 -3.81 13.87 -5.20
CA ASN A 68 -2.99 14.08 -6.40
C ASN A 68 -1.58 14.58 -6.03
N SER A 69 -1.47 15.49 -5.06
CA SER A 69 -0.18 15.95 -4.54
C SER A 69 0.63 14.80 -3.92
N CYS A 70 -0.02 13.95 -3.11
CA CYS A 70 0.63 12.76 -2.54
C CYS A 70 1.08 11.77 -3.63
N LYS A 71 0.28 11.58 -4.69
CA LYS A 71 0.67 10.76 -5.84
C LYS A 71 1.90 11.33 -6.57
N LYS A 72 2.01 12.66 -6.69
CA LYS A 72 3.22 13.30 -7.25
C LYS A 72 4.44 13.07 -6.36
N GLN A 73 4.29 13.16 -5.04
CA GLN A 73 5.35 12.85 -4.09
C GLN A 73 5.78 11.38 -4.18
N TYR A 74 4.83 10.46 -4.28
CA TYR A 74 5.11 9.04 -4.50
C TYR A 74 5.97 8.80 -5.75
N ARG A 75 5.56 9.37 -6.89
CA ARG A 75 6.30 9.23 -8.16
C ARG A 75 7.72 9.80 -8.07
N ALA A 76 7.87 10.94 -7.41
CA ALA A 76 9.18 11.52 -7.12
C ALA A 76 10.06 10.59 -6.27
N MET A 77 9.49 10.01 -5.20
CA MET A 77 10.20 9.08 -4.33
C MET A 77 10.62 7.81 -5.08
N LYS A 78 9.72 7.26 -5.91
CA LYS A 78 10.08 6.13 -6.78
C LYS A 78 11.17 6.51 -7.78
N ARG A 79 11.13 7.69 -8.39
CA ARG A 79 12.20 8.15 -9.28
C ARG A 79 13.56 8.24 -8.58
N LEU A 80 13.59 8.68 -7.32
CA LEU A 80 14.84 8.75 -6.52
C LEU A 80 15.40 7.37 -6.19
N THR A 81 14.51 6.42 -5.88
CA THR A 81 14.90 5.11 -5.35
C THR A 81 14.95 4.01 -6.41
N HIS A 82 14.41 4.24 -7.61
CA HIS A 82 14.33 3.24 -8.66
C HIS A 82 15.72 2.79 -9.12
N ASN A 83 15.95 1.48 -9.12
CA ASN A 83 17.19 0.82 -9.49
C ASN A 83 18.42 1.29 -8.69
N ARG A 84 18.22 1.91 -7.52
CA ARG A 84 19.29 2.25 -6.58
C ARG A 84 19.39 1.16 -5.52
N THR A 85 20.56 0.54 -5.42
CA THR A 85 20.88 -0.44 -4.38
C THR A 85 21.57 0.23 -3.20
N GLY A 86 21.47 -0.36 -2.01
CA GLY A 86 22.16 0.14 -0.81
C GLY A 86 21.57 1.41 -0.21
N LEU A 87 20.28 1.70 -0.43
CA LEU A 87 19.62 2.86 0.16
C LEU A 87 19.50 2.70 1.69
N GLY A 88 20.09 3.65 2.42
CA GLY A 88 19.81 3.86 3.84
C GLY A 88 18.54 4.66 4.05
N TYR A 89 17.89 4.45 5.20
CA TYR A 89 16.73 5.23 5.62
C TYR A 89 16.88 5.63 7.08
N HIS A 90 16.54 6.88 7.40
CA HIS A 90 16.37 7.33 8.76
C HIS A 90 15.08 6.73 9.38
N PRO A 91 14.93 6.70 10.71
CA PRO A 91 13.71 6.18 11.37
C PRO A 91 12.41 6.87 10.96
N ASP A 92 12.49 8.10 10.47
CA ASP A 92 11.34 8.87 9.95
C ASP A 92 10.97 8.50 8.49
N GLY A 93 11.71 7.57 7.88
CA GLY A 93 11.52 7.09 6.52
C GLY A 93 12.13 7.98 5.44
N SER A 94 12.93 8.99 5.82
CA SER A 94 13.71 9.79 4.89
C SER A 94 14.97 9.07 4.42
N ILE A 95 15.47 9.42 3.23
CA ILE A 95 16.61 8.72 2.61
C ILE A 95 17.91 9.18 3.30
N ASP A 96 18.61 8.23 3.91
CA ASP A 96 19.91 8.43 4.56
C ASP A 96 21.02 7.98 3.62
N MET A 97 21.58 8.93 2.86
CA MET A 97 22.60 8.70 1.84
C MET A 97 23.62 9.84 1.85
N SER A 98 24.82 9.57 1.31
CA SER A 98 25.91 10.54 1.26
C SER A 98 25.61 11.77 0.39
N ASP A 99 26.33 12.87 0.66
CA ASP A 99 26.23 14.10 -0.14
C ASP A 99 26.53 13.86 -1.62
N ASP A 100 27.55 13.04 -1.92
CA ASP A 100 27.93 12.66 -3.29
C ASP A 100 26.77 11.95 -4.03
N TRP A 101 26.05 11.06 -3.32
CA TRP A 101 24.88 10.39 -3.89
C TRP A 101 23.79 11.40 -4.22
N TRP A 102 23.50 12.33 -3.29
CA TRP A 102 22.52 13.38 -3.51
C TRP A 102 22.92 14.34 -4.65
N GLU A 103 24.20 14.67 -4.79
CA GLU A 103 24.70 15.50 -5.89
C GLU A 103 24.51 14.81 -7.24
N GLN A 104 24.82 13.51 -7.32
CA GLN A 104 24.56 12.71 -8.53
C GLN A 104 23.07 12.66 -8.86
N CYS A 105 22.20 12.43 -7.87
CA CYS A 105 20.75 12.48 -8.08
C CYS A 105 20.27 13.87 -8.52
N CYS A 106 20.84 14.95 -7.98
CA CYS A 106 20.51 16.32 -8.40
C CYS A 106 21.01 16.64 -9.81
N LYS A 107 22.12 16.03 -10.26
CA LYS A 107 22.64 16.17 -11.62
C LYS A 107 21.72 15.51 -12.65
N GLU A 108 21.19 14.32 -12.33
CA GLU A 108 20.22 13.62 -13.18
C GLU A 108 18.83 14.24 -13.11
N TRP A 109 18.45 14.74 -11.93
CA TRP A 109 17.16 15.36 -11.69
C TRP A 109 17.30 16.53 -10.71
N PRO A 110 17.40 17.78 -11.19
CA PRO A 110 17.55 18.96 -10.33
C PRO A 110 16.44 19.10 -9.28
N GLY A 111 15.25 18.56 -9.56
CA GLY A 111 14.14 18.51 -8.61
C GLY A 111 14.35 17.60 -7.40
N ALA A 112 15.41 16.78 -7.37
CA ALA A 112 15.78 15.92 -6.24
C ALA A 112 16.14 16.72 -4.99
N ARG A 113 16.76 17.89 -5.16
CA ARG A 113 17.29 18.70 -4.06
C ARG A 113 16.26 18.98 -2.96
N LYS A 114 15.02 19.27 -3.34
CA LYS A 114 13.94 19.57 -2.37
C LYS A 114 13.59 18.40 -1.45
N TYR A 115 13.91 17.17 -1.84
CA TYR A 115 13.66 15.95 -1.05
C TYR A 115 14.81 15.63 -0.10
N LYS A 116 16.01 16.15 -0.39
CA LYS A 116 17.14 16.14 0.54
C LYS A 116 16.86 17.09 1.71
N ASP A 117 16.48 18.33 1.39
CA ASP A 117 16.32 19.39 2.40
C ASP A 117 15.05 19.20 3.24
N LYS A 118 14.01 18.59 2.65
CA LYS A 118 12.71 18.38 3.28
C LYS A 118 12.20 16.97 2.96
N PRO A 119 12.40 16.02 3.90
CA PRO A 119 11.80 14.71 3.81
C PRO A 119 10.30 14.75 3.55
N VAL A 120 9.79 13.75 2.83
CA VAL A 120 8.35 13.63 2.58
C VAL A 120 7.71 12.98 3.81
N PRO A 121 6.80 13.65 4.53
CA PRO A 121 6.08 13.04 5.63
C PRO A 121 5.08 12.00 5.11
N ASN A 122 4.69 11.05 5.97
CA ASN A 122 3.70 10.02 5.67
C ASN A 122 4.06 9.09 4.49
N THR A 123 5.37 8.88 4.21
CA THR A 123 5.87 8.04 3.12
C THR A 123 5.25 6.64 3.11
N TYR A 124 5.14 6.00 4.27
CA TYR A 124 4.55 4.67 4.42
C TYR A 124 3.08 4.59 3.95
N LEU A 125 2.25 5.59 4.30
CA LEU A 125 0.85 5.66 3.84
C LEU A 125 0.79 5.96 2.35
N ILE A 126 1.63 6.87 1.87
CA ILE A 126 1.71 7.24 0.47
C ILE A 126 2.11 6.01 -0.36
N GLU A 127 3.11 5.25 0.08
CA GLU A 127 3.53 4.02 -0.60
C GLU A 127 2.45 2.94 -0.56
N HIS A 128 1.83 2.70 0.60
CA HIS A 128 0.72 1.77 0.71
C HIS A 128 -0.37 2.10 -0.31
N ILE A 129 -0.78 3.36 -0.38
CA ILE A 129 -1.89 3.81 -1.22
C ILE A 129 -1.58 3.78 -2.74
N PHE A 130 -0.33 4.00 -3.14
CA PHE A 130 0.03 4.23 -4.55
C PHE A 130 0.96 3.17 -5.16
N SER A 131 1.44 2.19 -4.38
CA SER A 131 2.33 1.12 -4.86
C SER A 131 1.72 0.15 -5.87
N GLY A 132 0.41 0.23 -6.13
CA GLY A 132 -0.25 -0.54 -7.19
C GLY A 132 -0.41 -2.03 -6.89
N VAL A 133 0.22 -2.54 -5.82
CA VAL A 133 0.10 -3.91 -5.34
C VAL A 133 -0.93 -3.95 -4.23
N HIS A 134 -2.20 -3.93 -4.60
CA HIS A 134 -3.28 -4.39 -3.74
C HIS A 134 -3.92 -5.58 -4.44
N VAL A 135 -3.95 -6.72 -3.75
CA VAL A 135 -4.71 -7.90 -4.17
C VAL A 135 -6.19 -7.51 -4.09
N SER A 136 -6.73 -6.98 -5.19
CA SER A 136 -8.15 -6.96 -5.44
C SER A 136 -8.45 -8.20 -6.28
N GLU A 137 -9.15 -9.16 -5.69
CA GLU A 137 -9.53 -10.46 -6.28
C GLU A 137 -10.45 -10.34 -7.50
N ALA A 138 -10.81 -9.13 -7.94
CA ALA A 138 -11.83 -8.92 -8.98
C ALA A 138 -11.33 -8.38 -10.33
N GLU A 139 -10.06 -8.01 -10.50
CA GLU A 139 -9.61 -7.43 -11.78
C GLU A 139 -8.32 -8.10 -12.27
N GLY A 140 -8.48 -8.92 -13.31
CA GLY A 140 -7.40 -9.63 -13.99
C GLY A 140 -6.27 -8.69 -14.38
N TRP A 141 -5.07 -9.08 -13.98
CA TRP A 141 -3.82 -8.42 -14.33
C TRP A 141 -3.64 -8.36 -15.85
N SER A 142 -3.37 -7.17 -16.40
CA SER A 142 -2.78 -7.03 -17.74
C SER A 142 -1.37 -6.48 -17.62
N ALA A 143 -0.39 -7.26 -18.08
CA ALA A 143 1.04 -7.03 -17.90
C ALA A 143 1.60 -5.78 -18.61
N GLN A 144 0.79 -5.04 -19.37
CA GLN A 144 1.27 -3.94 -20.23
C GLN A 144 1.17 -2.53 -19.61
N GLN A 145 0.62 -2.37 -18.40
CA GLN A 145 0.49 -1.03 -17.80
C GLN A 145 1.76 -0.52 -17.08
N GLY A 146 2.73 -1.39 -16.78
CA GLY A 146 3.93 -1.00 -16.02
C GLY A 146 4.93 -0.17 -16.81
N GLU A 147 5.05 -0.39 -18.12
CA GLU A 147 6.15 0.15 -18.92
C GLU A 147 5.77 1.40 -19.73
N ASN A 148 4.49 1.60 -20.04
CA ASN A 148 4.05 2.73 -20.89
C ASN A 148 3.84 4.06 -20.14
N GLU A 149 3.68 4.08 -18.81
CA GLU A 149 3.45 5.34 -18.06
C GLU A 149 4.74 6.15 -17.81
N LEU A 150 5.93 5.55 -17.93
CA LEU A 150 7.20 6.23 -17.67
C LEU A 150 7.77 6.94 -18.91
N ALA A 151 7.34 6.55 -20.12
CA ALA A 151 7.85 7.09 -21.37
C ALA A 151 7.19 8.42 -21.82
N ASN A 152 5.96 8.71 -21.38
CA ASN A 152 5.19 9.88 -21.86
C ASN A 152 5.36 11.17 -21.03
N MET A 153 6.54 11.40 -20.42
CA MET A 153 6.80 12.61 -19.64
C MET A 153 7.34 13.78 -20.48
N GLU A 154 6.65 14.15 -21.55
CA GLU A 154 6.82 15.50 -22.11
C GLU A 154 5.47 16.11 -22.53
N VAL A 155 5.20 17.28 -21.93
CA VAL A 155 4.15 18.26 -22.22
C VAL A 155 2.72 17.89 -21.79
N GLU A 156 2.21 18.57 -20.75
CA GLU A 156 1.07 19.48 -20.91
C GLU A 156 0.77 20.30 -19.64
N ASN A 157 0.57 21.60 -19.88
CA ASN A 157 0.12 22.62 -18.94
C ASN A 157 -1.41 22.62 -18.84
N ASP A 158 -1.88 23.03 -17.66
CA ASP A 158 -3.16 23.60 -17.22
C ASP A 158 -4.51 23.32 -17.94
N ASP A 159 -5.50 23.00 -17.07
CA ASP A 159 -6.93 23.29 -17.13
C ASP A 159 -7.70 23.11 -18.45
N VAL A 160 -8.63 22.14 -18.48
CA VAL A 160 -10.06 22.40 -18.66
C VAL A 160 -10.92 21.19 -18.30
N ALA A 161 -12.10 21.49 -17.75
CA ALA A 161 -13.19 20.58 -17.52
C ALA A 161 -13.82 20.09 -18.84
N SER A 162 -14.19 18.82 -18.93
CA SER A 162 -15.31 18.38 -19.76
C SER A 162 -15.74 16.95 -19.43
N GLU A 163 -17.02 16.82 -19.14
CA GLU A 163 -17.76 15.56 -19.05
C GLU A 163 -17.86 14.88 -20.42
N ALA A 164 -17.95 13.55 -20.36
CA ALA A 164 -18.46 12.56 -21.31
C ALA A 164 -18.67 12.95 -22.79
N ARG A 165 -18.06 12.15 -23.68
CA ARG A 165 -18.73 11.57 -24.86
C ARG A 165 -18.02 10.29 -25.31
N GLN A 166 -18.81 9.22 -25.42
CA GLN A 166 -18.43 7.97 -26.08
C GLN A 166 -18.22 8.21 -27.57
N THR A 167 -17.05 7.82 -28.08
CA THR A 167 -16.83 7.51 -29.50
C THR A 167 -15.74 6.44 -29.59
N ASN A 168 -16.12 5.26 -30.11
CA ASN A 168 -15.20 4.17 -30.46
C ASN A 168 -14.13 4.66 -31.48
N PRO A 169 -12.87 4.23 -31.39
CA PRO A 169 -11.90 4.47 -32.47
C PRO A 169 -11.93 3.33 -33.53
N PRO A 170 -11.62 3.64 -34.80
CA PRO A 170 -11.66 2.70 -35.91
C PRO A 170 -10.40 1.82 -35.97
N ALA A 171 -10.57 0.59 -36.47
CA ALA A 171 -9.52 -0.38 -36.69
C ALA A 171 -8.50 0.09 -37.75
N ILE A 172 -7.23 0.18 -37.37
CA ILE A 172 -6.09 0.29 -38.29
C ILE A 172 -5.48 -1.10 -38.41
N GLN A 173 -5.50 -1.65 -39.63
CA GLN A 173 -4.79 -2.87 -39.97
C GLN A 173 -3.32 -2.56 -40.24
N ILE A 174 -2.41 -3.27 -39.55
CA ILE A 174 -0.99 -3.31 -39.88
C ILE A 174 -0.66 -4.78 -40.14
N ASN A 175 -0.41 -5.13 -41.41
CA ASN A 175 0.17 -6.42 -41.78
C ASN A 175 1.63 -6.47 -41.32
N PRO A 176 2.10 -7.59 -40.72
CA PRO A 176 3.52 -7.81 -40.49
C PRO A 176 4.13 -8.62 -41.65
N GLU A 177 5.29 -8.18 -42.12
CA GLU A 177 6.18 -8.95 -42.99
C GLU A 177 7.31 -9.55 -42.11
N PRO A 178 7.69 -10.83 -42.25
CA PRO A 178 8.66 -11.46 -41.37
C PRO A 178 10.05 -11.49 -42.00
N ASP A 179 11.07 -11.02 -41.26
CA ASP A 179 12.47 -11.32 -41.57
C ASP A 179 13.21 -11.89 -40.36
N ALA A 180 14.10 -12.82 -40.65
CA ALA A 180 14.57 -13.90 -39.79
C ALA A 180 15.72 -13.55 -38.82
N SER A 181 15.71 -14.13 -37.62
CA SER A 181 16.90 -14.62 -36.88
C SER A 181 16.49 -15.37 -35.59
N SER A 182 16.59 -16.70 -35.56
CA SER A 182 16.00 -17.54 -34.49
C SER A 182 16.93 -17.91 -33.33
N SER A 183 18.20 -17.50 -33.31
CA SER A 183 19.15 -17.95 -32.27
C SER A 183 19.23 -17.02 -31.05
N SER A 184 19.00 -15.72 -31.20
CA SER A 184 19.19 -14.74 -30.11
C SER A 184 18.01 -14.68 -29.13
N ASN A 185 16.81 -15.06 -29.57
CA ASN A 185 15.60 -14.95 -28.76
C ASN A 185 15.54 -16.03 -27.65
N GLU A 186 16.14 -17.19 -27.87
CA GLU A 186 16.10 -18.33 -26.93
C GLU A 186 17.03 -18.12 -25.73
N GLN A 187 18.23 -17.59 -25.95
CA GLN A 187 19.15 -17.19 -24.86
C GLN A 187 18.61 -16.03 -24.02
N THR A 188 17.93 -15.07 -24.66
CA THR A 188 17.30 -13.96 -23.93
C THR A 188 16.14 -14.46 -23.06
N ALA A 189 15.35 -15.41 -23.56
CA ALA A 189 14.27 -16.04 -22.80
C ALA A 189 14.78 -16.92 -21.64
N GLU A 190 15.93 -17.59 -21.80
CA GLU A 190 16.57 -18.38 -20.76
C GLU A 190 17.05 -17.51 -19.59
N VAL A 191 17.73 -16.39 -19.90
CA VAL A 191 18.19 -15.42 -18.89
C VAL A 191 17.00 -14.81 -18.14
N MET A 192 15.90 -14.50 -18.84
CA MET A 192 14.67 -14.04 -18.19
C MET A 192 14.06 -15.10 -17.26
N ARG A 193 14.02 -16.37 -17.67
CA ARG A 193 13.51 -17.47 -16.84
C ARG A 193 14.35 -17.69 -15.59
N SER A 194 15.68 -17.68 -15.72
CA SER A 194 16.62 -17.79 -14.59
C SER A 194 16.48 -16.62 -13.62
N SER A 195 16.31 -15.39 -14.14
CA SER A 195 16.10 -14.18 -13.32
C SER A 195 14.77 -14.23 -12.55
N LEU A 196 13.70 -14.72 -13.16
CA LEU A 196 12.40 -14.91 -12.49
C LEU A 196 12.49 -15.97 -11.38
N GLN A 197 13.15 -17.11 -11.64
CA GLN A 197 13.37 -18.15 -10.63
C GLN A 197 14.17 -17.61 -9.44
N SER A 198 15.25 -16.87 -9.70
CA SER A 198 16.05 -16.23 -8.64
C SER A 198 15.23 -15.22 -7.83
N ARG A 199 14.36 -14.44 -8.47
CA ARG A 199 13.45 -13.51 -7.77
C ARG A 199 12.44 -14.25 -6.89
N ASP A 200 11.87 -15.34 -7.39
CA ASP A 200 10.87 -16.11 -6.65
C ASP A 200 11.49 -16.83 -5.43
N GLU A 201 12.73 -17.31 -5.56
CA GLU A 201 13.52 -17.84 -4.44
C GLU A 201 13.81 -16.76 -3.38
N ILE A 202 14.22 -15.55 -3.79
CA ILE A 202 14.44 -14.42 -2.89
C ILE A 202 13.15 -14.02 -2.17
N LEU A 203 12.03 -13.98 -2.89
CA LEU A 203 10.72 -13.65 -2.31
C LEU A 203 10.25 -14.73 -1.33
N SER A 204 10.42 -16.00 -1.66
CA SER A 204 10.12 -17.13 -0.78
C SER A 204 10.93 -17.05 0.51
N HIS A 205 12.24 -16.82 0.39
CA HIS A 205 13.12 -16.67 1.56
C HIS A 205 12.77 -15.42 2.39
N LYS A 206 12.43 -14.30 1.74
CA LYS A 206 11.98 -13.09 2.45
C LYS A 206 10.66 -13.30 3.18
N ASN A 207 9.71 -14.02 2.60
CA ASN A 207 8.44 -14.35 3.25
C ASN A 207 8.66 -15.28 4.44
N GLN A 208 9.56 -16.28 4.34
CA GLN A 208 9.95 -17.13 5.47
C GLN A 208 10.61 -16.33 6.61
N LEU A 209 11.46 -15.35 6.28
CA LEU A 209 12.08 -14.46 7.28
C LEU A 209 11.05 -13.54 7.97
N ILE A 210 10.03 -13.11 7.23
CA ILE A 210 8.92 -12.31 7.77
C ILE A 210 8.02 -13.15 8.68
N GLU A 211 7.71 -14.39 8.30
CA GLU A 211 6.90 -15.32 9.09
C GLU A 211 7.62 -15.79 10.36
N SER A 212 8.96 -15.84 10.34
CA SER A 212 9.79 -16.16 11.50
C SER A 212 10.15 -14.95 12.36
N HIS A 213 9.80 -13.71 11.96
CA HIS A 213 10.04 -12.53 12.77
C HIS A 213 9.19 -12.57 14.06
N PRO A 214 9.77 -12.41 15.27
CA PRO A 214 9.05 -12.57 16.55
C PRO A 214 7.77 -11.71 16.65
N ASP A 215 7.82 -10.47 16.17
CA ASP A 215 6.69 -9.53 16.20
C ASP A 215 5.53 -9.91 15.24
N LEU A 216 5.80 -10.73 14.23
CA LEU A 216 4.81 -11.15 13.23
C LEU A 216 4.37 -12.61 13.42
N SER A 217 5.30 -13.47 13.81
CA SER A 217 5.09 -14.90 14.11
C SER A 217 4.06 -15.12 15.20
N CYS A 218 3.99 -14.23 16.20
CA CYS A 218 2.98 -14.22 17.27
C CYS A 218 2.00 -13.04 17.24
N SER A 219 1.77 -12.44 16.06
CA SER A 219 0.86 -11.30 15.95
C SER A 219 -0.54 -11.59 16.51
N GLN A 220 -1.20 -10.55 17.04
CA GLN A 220 -2.58 -10.68 17.54
C GLN A 220 -3.52 -11.24 16.48
N LEU A 221 -3.34 -10.83 15.21
CA LEU A 221 -4.15 -11.32 14.09
C LEU A 221 -3.99 -12.84 13.88
N LYS A 222 -2.75 -13.36 13.94
CA LYS A 222 -2.48 -14.80 13.79
C LYS A 222 -3.06 -15.60 14.95
N ALA A 223 -2.86 -15.14 16.18
CA ALA A 223 -3.43 -15.78 17.37
C ALA A 223 -4.97 -15.81 17.32
N MET A 224 -5.62 -14.74 16.87
CA MET A 224 -7.09 -14.72 16.73
C MET A 224 -7.58 -15.67 15.63
N ARG A 225 -6.89 -15.75 14.48
CA ARG A 225 -7.25 -16.71 13.42
C ARG A 225 -7.20 -18.15 13.91
N VAL A 226 -6.14 -18.52 14.64
CA VAL A 226 -6.01 -19.86 15.21
C VAL A 226 -7.08 -20.11 16.28
N LEU A 227 -7.37 -19.14 17.16
CA LEU A 227 -8.47 -19.27 18.12
C LEU A 227 -9.82 -19.51 17.43
N HIS A 228 -10.09 -18.83 16.32
CA HIS A 228 -11.34 -19.01 15.56
C HIS A 228 -11.43 -20.37 14.85
N SER A 229 -10.30 -21.01 14.54
CA SER A 229 -10.29 -22.33 13.88
C SER A 229 -10.45 -23.51 14.85
N LEU A 230 -10.33 -23.29 16.16
CA LEU A 230 -10.52 -24.33 17.18
C LEU A 230 -12.00 -24.73 17.27
N SER A 231 -12.37 -25.80 16.57
CA SER A 231 -13.75 -26.31 16.47
C SER A 231 -14.35 -26.72 17.82
N SER A 232 -13.51 -27.13 18.77
CA SER A 232 -13.91 -27.49 20.14
C SER A 232 -14.23 -26.29 21.03
N ILE A 233 -13.86 -25.07 20.64
CA ILE A 233 -14.23 -23.85 21.37
C ILE A 233 -15.39 -23.17 20.65
N LYS A 234 -16.57 -23.19 21.28
CA LYS A 234 -17.73 -22.46 20.75
C LYS A 234 -17.45 -20.96 20.74
N MET A 235 -17.62 -20.32 19.58
CA MET A 235 -17.47 -18.87 19.43
C MET A 235 -18.35 -18.12 20.45
N TRP A 236 -17.78 -17.09 21.08
CA TRP A 236 -18.41 -16.28 22.13
C TRP A 236 -18.79 -17.01 23.43
N SER A 237 -18.36 -18.27 23.63
CA SER A 237 -18.43 -18.94 24.93
C SER A 237 -17.63 -18.21 26.01
N PRO A 238 -17.82 -18.53 27.30
CA PRO A 238 -16.99 -17.99 28.37
C PRO A 238 -15.49 -18.21 28.13
N LEU A 239 -15.10 -19.44 27.74
CA LEU A 239 -13.72 -19.77 27.38
C LEU A 239 -13.22 -18.94 26.19
N TYR A 240 -14.02 -18.81 25.12
CA TYR A 240 -13.64 -18.03 23.95
C TYR A 240 -13.36 -16.55 24.30
N LYS A 241 -14.24 -15.93 25.08
CA LYS A 241 -14.08 -14.52 25.50
C LYS A 241 -12.86 -14.32 26.40
N ALA A 242 -12.63 -15.26 27.32
CA ALA A 242 -11.48 -15.22 28.20
C ALA A 242 -10.17 -15.43 27.42
N ALA A 243 -10.14 -16.38 26.48
CA ALA A 243 -9.01 -16.62 25.58
C ALA A 243 -8.69 -15.40 24.72
N MET A 244 -9.70 -14.73 24.15
CA MET A 244 -9.50 -13.48 23.42
C MET A 244 -8.86 -12.40 24.27
N LYS A 245 -9.26 -12.27 25.55
CA LYS A 245 -8.68 -11.29 26.47
C LYS A 245 -7.22 -11.65 26.77
N HIS A 246 -6.97 -12.89 27.14
CA HIS A 246 -5.63 -13.41 27.47
C HIS A 246 -4.62 -13.22 26.33
N LEU A 247 -5.00 -13.56 25.10
CA LEU A 247 -4.13 -13.45 23.93
C LEU A 247 -3.89 -11.99 23.50
N LYS A 248 -4.77 -11.05 23.85
CA LYS A 248 -4.56 -9.62 23.59
C LYS A 248 -3.57 -9.00 24.57
N GLU A 249 -3.49 -9.52 25.78
CA GLU A 249 -2.78 -8.92 26.91
C GLU A 249 -1.26 -8.88 26.73
N ALA A 250 -0.63 -9.98 26.31
CA ALA A 250 0.81 -10.04 26.13
C ALA A 250 1.23 -10.81 24.88
N ALA A 251 2.38 -10.42 24.29
CA ALA A 251 2.97 -11.13 23.16
C ALA A 251 3.43 -12.55 23.53
N THR A 252 3.92 -12.72 24.77
CA THR A 252 4.30 -14.02 25.33
C THR A 252 3.12 -15.00 25.34
N ASN A 253 1.91 -14.55 25.69
CA ASN A 253 0.72 -15.41 25.72
C ASN A 253 0.39 -15.95 24.31
N ARG A 254 0.53 -15.10 23.30
CA ARG A 254 0.35 -15.49 21.89
C ARG A 254 1.45 -16.42 21.42
N GLN A 255 2.69 -16.13 21.80
CA GLN A 255 3.83 -16.97 21.44
C GLN A 255 3.70 -18.37 22.02
N THR A 256 3.32 -18.50 23.29
CA THR A 256 3.06 -19.80 23.93
C THR A 256 1.89 -20.51 23.27
N PHE A 257 0.75 -19.83 23.10
CA PHE A 257 -0.42 -20.39 22.41
C PHE A 257 -0.10 -20.91 21.00
N LEU A 258 0.68 -20.16 20.22
CA LEU A 258 1.06 -20.52 18.85
C LEU A 258 2.21 -21.52 18.77
N SER A 259 2.90 -21.81 19.88
CA SER A 259 3.97 -22.80 19.93
C SER A 259 3.46 -24.24 19.95
N TYR A 260 2.21 -24.46 20.38
CA TYR A 260 1.58 -25.77 20.36
C TYR A 260 1.16 -26.13 18.94
N GLU A 261 1.56 -27.32 18.46
CA GLU A 261 1.21 -27.78 17.12
C GLU A 261 -0.23 -28.27 17.04
N ASP A 262 -0.67 -29.05 18.03
CA ASP A 262 -2.01 -29.63 18.07
C ASP A 262 -3.05 -28.69 18.71
N ASP A 263 -4.29 -28.86 18.31
CA ASP A 263 -5.40 -28.01 18.77
C ASP A 263 -5.82 -28.32 20.20
N GLU A 264 -5.62 -29.54 20.67
CA GLU A 264 -6.03 -29.95 22.02
C GLU A 264 -5.18 -29.29 23.09
N ASN A 265 -3.86 -29.29 22.93
CA ASN A 265 -2.92 -28.59 23.82
C ASN A 265 -3.11 -27.07 23.80
N LYS A 266 -3.48 -26.50 22.64
CA LYS A 266 -3.89 -25.09 22.58
C LYS A 266 -5.09 -24.81 23.46
N ILE A 267 -6.09 -25.69 23.45
CA ILE A 267 -7.30 -25.50 24.25
C ILE A 267 -7.00 -25.73 25.73
N ILE A 268 -6.26 -26.78 26.09
CA ILE A 268 -5.84 -27.04 27.47
C ILE A 268 -5.09 -25.84 28.05
N TYR A 269 -4.12 -25.29 27.31
CA TYR A 269 -3.42 -24.07 27.69
C TYR A 269 -4.39 -22.91 27.97
N LEU A 270 -5.38 -22.68 27.11
CA LEU A 270 -6.38 -21.63 27.32
C LEU A 270 -7.28 -21.92 28.52
N GLU A 271 -7.66 -23.17 28.77
CA GLU A 271 -8.46 -23.54 29.94
C GLU A 271 -7.69 -23.32 31.25
N GLU A 272 -6.41 -23.68 31.29
CA GLU A 272 -5.53 -23.47 32.45
C GLU A 272 -5.29 -21.98 32.74
N GLU A 273 -4.95 -21.20 31.71
CA GLU A 273 -4.63 -19.77 31.89
C GLU A 273 -5.87 -18.91 32.16
N THR A 274 -7.03 -19.30 31.63
CA THR A 274 -8.26 -18.50 31.79
C THR A 274 -9.18 -19.00 32.91
N GLY A 275 -8.96 -20.22 33.41
CA GLY A 275 -9.82 -20.89 34.38
C GLY A 275 -11.23 -21.20 33.86
N GLN A 276 -11.46 -21.13 32.55
CA GLN A 276 -12.74 -21.43 31.91
C GLN A 276 -12.70 -22.80 31.26
N SER A 277 -13.79 -23.58 31.34
CA SER A 277 -13.89 -24.86 30.63
C SER A 277 -14.61 -24.69 29.30
N ARG A 278 -14.19 -25.47 28.29
CA ARG A 278 -14.88 -25.57 26.99
C ARG A 278 -16.28 -26.20 27.08
N TYR A 279 -16.58 -26.86 28.20
CA TYR A 279 -17.86 -27.52 28.47
C TYR A 279 -18.82 -26.67 29.33
N ALA A 280 -18.43 -25.42 29.63
CA ALA A 280 -19.24 -24.47 30.41
C ALA A 280 -20.28 -23.71 29.56
#